data_AF-A0A9D1NGG8-F1
#
_entry.id   AF-A0A9D1NGG8-F1
#
_cell.length_a   1.000
_cell.length_b   1.000
_cell.length_c   1.000
_cell.angle_alpha   90.00
_cell.angle_beta   90.00
_cell.angle_gamma   90.00
#
_symmetry.space_group_name_H-M   'P 1'
#
loop_
_entity.id
_entity.type
_entity.pdbx_description
1 polymer ?
#
loop_
_entity_poly.entity_id
_entity_poly.type
_entity_poly.pdbx_seq_one_letter_code
_entity_poly.pdbx_strand_id
1 'polypeptide(L)'
;MKKYRNHIIIGAVIVAVLAFAFWWGGDAPGLRGWAPQTASTEQTGQAEAAVASAAPSIEPETEATAEPQEAWQPDEPAEVQSRPEGESGAPLAADEKVAMAAQMAGASSAPASEGSESYSERQGMEIDASTGKDQFQTEPVPEGQSVPAEPQDAVVTDQEMTCTLSVRCDAILQNMDWLDPEKVELVPGDGVIFPEQTVTFYEGESVFNLLLREMKKNKIHLEYTNTPIYNSAYIEGINNLYEYDCGELSGWMYKVNGWFPNYGCSRYTLKPGDRVEWVYTCDLGVDVGGYYASAGEWQR
;
A
#
# COMPACT_ATOMS: atom_id res chain seq x y z
N MET A 1 21.99 40.13 39.82
CA MET A 1 22.03 40.12 38.34
C MET A 1 23.10 39.21 37.72
N LYS A 2 23.97 38.51 38.47
CA LYS A 2 25.01 37.63 37.89
C LYS A 2 24.55 36.20 37.52
N LYS A 3 23.41 35.71 38.05
CA LYS A 3 22.93 34.33 37.81
C LYS A 3 22.35 34.11 36.40
N TYR A 4 21.83 35.16 35.75
CA TYR A 4 21.13 35.04 34.46
C TYR A 4 22.02 35.41 33.27
N ARG A 5 23.20 35.99 33.53
CA ARG A 5 24.06 36.55 32.48
C ARG A 5 24.58 35.48 31.53
N ASN A 6 24.87 34.28 32.04
CA ASN A 6 25.34 33.17 31.20
C ASN A 6 24.22 32.58 30.33
N HIS A 7 22.98 32.55 30.83
CA HIS A 7 21.81 32.07 30.08
C HIS A 7 21.41 33.04 28.96
N ILE A 8 21.52 34.35 29.22
CA ILE A 8 21.28 35.39 28.20
C ILE A 8 22.36 35.35 27.11
N ILE A 9 23.62 35.10 27.47
CA ILE A 9 24.72 34.97 26.51
C ILE A 9 24.53 33.73 25.63
N ILE A 10 24.15 32.58 26.20
CA ILE A 10 23.89 31.35 25.43
C ILE A 10 22.70 31.55 24.47
N GLY A 11 21.62 32.16 24.95
CA GLY A 11 20.46 32.48 24.09
C GLY A 11 20.83 33.41 22.94
N ALA A 12 21.65 34.44 23.19
CA ALA A 12 22.10 35.36 22.15
C ALA A 12 23.01 34.68 21.10
N VAL A 13 23.86 33.73 21.51
CA VAL A 13 24.72 32.97 20.59
C VAL A 13 23.89 32.05 19.70
N ILE A 14 22.87 31.38 20.24
CA ILE A 14 21.97 30.52 19.44
C ILE A 14 21.21 31.33 18.40
N VAL A 15 20.66 32.49 18.79
CA VAL A 15 19.95 33.38 17.84
C VAL A 15 20.89 33.92 16.76
N ALA A 16 22.15 34.22 17.11
CA ALA A 16 23.15 34.66 16.13
C ALA A 16 23.54 33.54 15.13
N VAL A 17 23.65 32.29 15.58
CA VAL A 17 23.92 31.13 14.72
C VAL A 17 22.73 30.85 13.79
N LEU A 18 21.49 30.96 14.29
CA LEU A 18 20.29 30.78 13.47
C LEU A 18 20.13 31.91 12.44
N ALA A 19 20.41 33.16 12.81
CA ALA A 19 20.41 34.28 11.86
C ALA A 19 21.52 34.15 10.81
N PHE A 20 22.69 33.62 11.19
CA PHE A 20 23.77 33.32 10.26
C PHE A 20 23.39 32.19 9.29
N ALA A 21 22.79 31.11 9.79
CA ALA A 21 22.27 30.01 8.95
C ALA A 21 21.15 30.48 8.01
N PHE A 22 20.29 31.39 8.45
CA PHE A 22 19.22 31.96 7.62
C PHE A 22 19.75 32.90 6.52
N TRP A 23 20.78 33.69 6.81
CA TRP A 23 21.35 34.64 5.84
C TRP A 23 22.35 33.97 4.88
N TRP A 24 23.00 32.88 5.29
CA TRP A 24 24.05 32.21 4.50
C TRP A 24 23.70 30.81 3.98
N GLY A 25 22.61 30.20 4.46
CA GLY A 25 22.16 28.85 4.09
C GLY A 25 21.09 28.81 3.00
N GLY A 26 20.84 29.92 2.29
CA GLY A 26 19.77 30.07 1.30
C GLY A 26 20.12 29.77 -0.16
N ASP A 27 21.11 28.92 -0.45
CA ASP A 27 21.43 28.50 -1.84
C ASP A 27 21.62 26.98 -1.94
N ALA A 28 20.56 26.25 -1.61
CA ALA A 28 20.38 24.87 -2.06
C ALA A 28 19.87 24.91 -3.52
N PRO A 29 20.60 24.38 -4.51
CA PRO A 29 20.13 24.31 -5.89
C PRO A 29 19.01 23.26 -5.97
N GLY A 30 17.79 23.71 -6.21
CA GLY A 30 16.64 22.82 -6.41
C GLY A 30 15.25 23.41 -6.15
N LEU A 31 15.14 24.63 -5.59
CA LEU A 31 13.85 25.21 -5.20
C LEU A 31 13.50 26.55 -5.87
N ARG A 32 13.91 26.74 -7.14
CA ARG A 32 13.54 27.93 -7.91
C ARG A 32 12.67 27.59 -9.12
N GLY A 33 11.36 27.73 -8.93
CA GLY A 33 10.46 28.33 -9.91
C GLY A 33 9.69 27.41 -10.85
N TRP A 34 8.38 27.33 -10.64
CA TRP A 34 7.43 27.43 -11.75
C TRP A 34 6.20 28.23 -11.30
N ALA A 35 5.93 29.31 -12.02
CA ALA A 35 4.71 30.11 -11.94
C ALA A 35 3.86 29.80 -13.18
N PRO A 36 2.59 29.36 -13.06
CA PRO A 36 1.72 29.30 -14.21
C PRO A 36 1.03 30.65 -14.42
N GLN A 37 1.30 31.26 -15.57
CA GLN A 37 0.51 32.35 -16.13
C GLN A 37 -0.86 31.85 -16.57
N THR A 38 -1.86 32.69 -16.31
CA THR A 38 -3.22 32.66 -16.81
C THR A 38 -3.27 32.91 -18.32
N ALA A 39 -4.12 32.18 -19.03
CA ALA A 39 -4.72 32.61 -20.29
C ALA A 39 -6.12 32.00 -20.43
N SER A 40 -7.08 32.87 -20.73
CA SER A 40 -8.51 32.58 -20.91
C SER A 40 -8.89 32.58 -22.40
N THR A 41 -9.91 31.78 -22.74
CA THR A 41 -10.92 31.93 -23.82
C THR A 41 -10.42 31.70 -25.26
N GLU A 42 -11.05 30.88 -26.13
CA GLU A 42 -12.37 31.07 -26.75
C GLU A 42 -13.03 29.78 -27.30
N GLN A 43 -14.37 29.82 -27.29
CA GLN A 43 -15.33 28.93 -27.96
C GLN A 43 -15.37 29.13 -29.48
N THR A 44 -15.71 28.08 -30.23
CA THR A 44 -16.73 28.04 -31.33
C THR A 44 -16.79 26.59 -31.85
N GLY A 45 -17.90 25.95 -32.22
CA GLY A 45 -19.29 26.36 -32.39
C GLY A 45 -20.20 25.12 -32.54
N GLN A 46 -21.50 25.40 -32.49
CA GLN A 46 -22.68 24.51 -32.48
C GLN A 46 -22.89 23.70 -33.78
N ALA A 47 -23.65 22.60 -33.70
CA ALA A 47 -25.03 22.53 -34.25
C ALA A 47 -25.69 21.14 -34.08
N GLU A 48 -26.74 21.12 -33.26
CA GLU A 48 -28.07 20.49 -33.40
C GLU A 48 -28.39 19.61 -34.63
N ALA A 49 -29.10 18.49 -34.38
CA ALA A 49 -30.51 18.34 -34.77
C ALA A 49 -31.13 17.03 -34.23
N ALA A 50 -32.24 17.17 -33.49
CA ALA A 50 -33.21 16.13 -33.17
C ALA A 50 -34.12 15.81 -34.38
N VAL A 51 -34.85 14.67 -34.35
CA VAL A 51 -36.33 14.57 -34.53
C VAL A 51 -36.77 13.13 -34.23
N ALA A 52 -37.98 13.03 -33.67
CA ALA A 52 -38.61 11.92 -32.95
C ALA A 52 -39.51 10.99 -33.77
N SER A 53 -39.97 9.93 -33.07
CA SER A 53 -41.34 9.36 -33.07
C SER A 53 -41.74 8.31 -34.13
N ALA A 54 -42.09 7.09 -33.68
CA ALA A 54 -43.48 6.57 -33.63
C ALA A 54 -43.53 5.03 -33.73
N ALA A 55 -44.27 4.40 -32.81
CA ALA A 55 -44.69 2.99 -32.85
C ALA A 55 -45.80 2.74 -33.89
N PRO A 56 -46.13 1.48 -34.23
CA PRO A 56 -47.34 0.89 -33.63
C PRO A 56 -47.27 -0.62 -33.31
N SER A 57 -48.26 -1.03 -32.50
CA SER A 57 -48.53 -2.34 -31.89
C SER A 57 -49.08 -3.45 -32.81
N ILE A 58 -48.96 -4.71 -32.33
CA ILE A 58 -49.96 -5.80 -32.19
C ILE A 58 -49.37 -7.20 -32.49
N GLU A 59 -49.44 -8.07 -31.47
CA GLU A 59 -49.16 -9.54 -31.37
C GLU A 59 -50.31 -10.40 -32.00
N PRO A 60 -50.38 -11.76 -31.96
CA PRO A 60 -49.58 -12.73 -31.18
C PRO A 60 -49.28 -14.12 -31.81
N GLU A 61 -48.62 -14.96 -30.97
CA GLU A 61 -48.55 -16.44 -30.93
C GLU A 61 -47.72 -17.20 -31.99
N THR A 62 -46.62 -17.84 -31.57
CA THR A 62 -46.64 -19.26 -31.13
C THR A 62 -45.33 -19.69 -30.45
N GLU A 63 -45.45 -20.70 -29.59
CA GLU A 63 -44.56 -21.19 -28.53
C GLU A 63 -43.16 -21.67 -28.95
N ALA A 64 -42.19 -21.45 -28.04
CA ALA A 64 -41.22 -22.49 -27.68
C ALA A 64 -40.81 -22.33 -26.20
N THR A 65 -41.06 -23.39 -25.47
CA THR A 65 -40.88 -23.71 -24.05
C THR A 65 -39.57 -23.20 -23.43
N ALA A 66 -39.67 -22.44 -22.33
CA ALA A 66 -38.59 -22.26 -21.36
C ALA A 66 -39.13 -22.59 -19.96
N GLU A 67 -38.41 -23.46 -19.27
CA GLU A 67 -38.68 -23.94 -17.91
C GLU A 67 -38.53 -22.81 -16.87
N PRO A 68 -39.18 -22.88 -15.69
CA PRO A 68 -39.25 -21.76 -14.76
C PRO A 68 -37.88 -21.46 -14.15
N GLN A 69 -37.38 -20.24 -14.35
CA GLN A 69 -36.31 -19.68 -13.56
C GLN A 69 -36.79 -19.56 -12.11
N GLU A 70 -36.15 -20.31 -11.22
CA GLU A 70 -36.31 -20.13 -9.78
C GLU A 70 -36.01 -18.68 -9.41
N ALA A 71 -36.99 -18.07 -8.76
CA ALA A 71 -36.85 -16.77 -8.14
C ALA A 71 -35.66 -16.81 -7.18
N TRP A 72 -34.68 -15.94 -7.43
CA TRP A 72 -33.63 -15.61 -6.47
C TRP A 72 -34.30 -15.15 -5.17
N GLN A 73 -34.28 -16.04 -4.17
CA GLN A 73 -34.51 -15.70 -2.79
C GLN A 73 -33.18 -15.14 -2.26
N PRO A 74 -33.16 -14.00 -1.56
CA PRO A 74 -31.93 -13.56 -0.93
C PRO A 74 -31.57 -14.59 0.13
N ASP A 75 -30.38 -15.19 0.01
CA ASP A 75 -29.80 -15.97 1.10
C ASP A 75 -29.79 -15.12 2.37
N GLU A 76 -30.07 -15.77 3.51
CA GLU A 76 -29.95 -15.19 4.85
C GLU A 76 -28.64 -14.40 4.98
N PRO A 77 -28.64 -13.26 5.69
CA PRO A 77 -27.41 -12.50 5.86
C PRO A 77 -26.39 -13.44 6.53
N ALA A 78 -25.26 -13.63 5.85
CA ALA A 78 -24.09 -14.24 6.46
C ALA A 78 -23.91 -13.59 7.84
N GLU A 79 -23.71 -14.40 8.88
CA GLU A 79 -23.40 -13.92 10.22
C GLU A 79 -22.37 -12.80 10.10
N VAL A 80 -22.73 -11.60 10.58
CA VAL A 80 -21.82 -10.46 10.66
C VAL A 80 -20.57 -10.96 11.36
N GLN A 81 -19.50 -11.17 10.59
CA GLN A 81 -18.22 -11.53 11.18
C GLN A 81 -17.86 -10.39 12.12
N SER A 82 -17.80 -10.69 13.41
CA SER A 82 -17.40 -9.72 14.41
C SER A 82 -16.02 -9.21 14.06
N ARG A 83 -15.85 -7.89 14.04
CA ARG A 83 -14.56 -7.22 13.85
C ARG A 83 -13.50 -7.90 14.74
N PRO A 84 -12.35 -8.34 14.19
CA PRO A 84 -11.32 -9.02 14.97
C PRO A 84 -10.67 -8.02 15.95
N GLU A 85 -11.00 -8.16 17.24
CA GLU A 85 -10.52 -7.33 18.34
C GLU A 85 -10.09 -8.20 19.53
N GLY A 86 -9.16 -7.71 20.36
CA GLY A 86 -8.75 -8.38 21.59
C GLY A 86 -9.88 -8.45 22.63
N GLU A 87 -9.94 -9.57 23.36
CA GLU A 87 -10.85 -9.69 24.50
C GLU A 87 -10.56 -8.55 25.49
N SER A 88 -11.59 -7.75 25.82
CA SER A 88 -11.56 -6.55 26.69
C SER A 88 -11.11 -5.21 26.09
N GLY A 89 -10.89 -5.11 24.77
CA GLY A 89 -10.51 -3.86 24.12
C GLY A 89 -9.05 -3.45 24.33
N ALA A 90 -8.21 -4.40 24.75
CA ALA A 90 -6.75 -4.27 24.75
C ALA A 90 -6.20 -4.70 23.38
N PRO A 91 -5.08 -4.11 22.90
CA PRO A 91 -4.44 -4.54 21.67
C PRO A 91 -4.01 -6.01 21.74
N LEU A 92 -4.30 -6.77 20.69
CA LEU A 92 -3.86 -8.15 20.48
C LEU A 92 -2.34 -8.23 20.45
N ALA A 93 -1.79 -9.22 21.14
CA ALA A 93 -0.39 -9.60 20.99
C ALA A 93 -0.14 -10.22 19.60
N ALA A 94 1.12 -10.20 19.15
CA ALA A 94 1.47 -10.64 17.79
C ALA A 94 1.10 -12.11 17.52
N ASP A 95 1.27 -12.98 18.51
CA ASP A 95 0.87 -14.40 18.46
C ASP A 95 -0.66 -14.57 18.41
N GLU A 96 -1.40 -13.74 19.14
CA GLU A 96 -2.87 -13.73 19.08
C GLU A 96 -3.37 -13.25 17.71
N LYS A 97 -2.75 -12.22 17.13
CA LYS A 97 -3.07 -11.74 15.77
C LYS A 97 -2.89 -12.83 14.73
N VAL A 98 -1.76 -13.54 14.78
CA VAL A 98 -1.47 -14.67 13.88
C VAL A 98 -2.46 -15.81 14.09
N ALA A 99 -2.80 -16.14 15.34
CA ALA A 99 -3.78 -17.19 15.65
C ALA A 99 -5.19 -16.84 15.14
N MET A 100 -5.64 -15.60 15.32
CA MET A 100 -6.94 -15.14 14.79
C MET A 100 -6.95 -15.16 13.26
N ALA A 101 -5.89 -14.66 12.61
CA ALA A 101 -5.78 -14.73 11.15
C ALA A 101 -5.74 -16.17 10.63
N ALA A 102 -5.07 -17.10 11.33
CA ALA A 102 -5.08 -18.53 11.00
C ALA A 102 -6.50 -19.12 11.08
N GLN A 103 -7.29 -18.71 12.07
CA GLN A 103 -8.68 -19.12 12.21
C GLN A 103 -9.54 -18.60 11.05
N MET A 104 -9.32 -17.34 10.63
CA MET A 104 -10.02 -16.72 9.50
C MET A 104 -9.64 -17.34 8.15
N ALA A 105 -8.38 -17.75 7.96
CA ALA A 105 -7.90 -18.41 6.75
C ALA A 105 -8.54 -19.79 6.49
N GLY A 106 -9.00 -20.47 7.55
CA GLY A 106 -9.46 -21.85 7.47
C GLY A 106 -8.43 -22.78 6.79
N ALA A 107 -8.89 -23.89 6.22
CA ALA A 107 -8.04 -24.81 5.45
C ALA A 107 -7.78 -24.35 3.99
N SER A 108 -8.10 -23.09 3.64
CA SER A 108 -8.19 -22.63 2.24
C SER A 108 -7.11 -21.62 1.84
N SER A 109 -6.13 -21.32 2.69
CA SER A 109 -4.97 -20.54 2.25
C SER A 109 -4.11 -21.40 1.31
N ALA A 110 -4.04 -20.98 0.04
CA ALA A 110 -3.11 -21.60 -0.92
C ALA A 110 -1.69 -21.47 -0.35
N PRO A 111 -0.90 -22.56 -0.27
CA PRO A 111 0.42 -22.49 0.31
C PRO A 111 1.27 -21.50 -0.48
N ALA A 112 1.83 -20.50 0.21
CA ALA A 112 2.95 -19.77 -0.35
C ALA A 112 4.05 -20.78 -0.71
N SER A 113 4.74 -20.56 -1.83
CA SER A 113 5.90 -21.39 -2.16
C SER A 113 6.90 -21.26 -1.01
N GLU A 114 7.29 -22.39 -0.43
CA GLU A 114 8.23 -22.42 0.70
C GLU A 114 9.55 -21.72 0.33
N GLY A 115 10.13 -21.01 1.29
CA GLY A 115 11.41 -20.33 1.12
C GLY A 115 12.54 -21.30 0.78
N SER A 116 13.49 -20.88 -0.05
CA SER A 116 14.67 -21.68 -0.41
C SER A 116 15.93 -21.00 0.13
N GLU A 117 16.45 -21.55 1.22
CA GLU A 117 17.69 -21.12 1.88
C GLU A 117 18.85 -21.14 0.87
N SER A 118 19.02 -22.27 0.16
CA SER A 118 20.08 -22.43 -0.83
C SER A 118 19.99 -21.45 -2.00
N TYR A 119 18.77 -21.08 -2.42
CA TYR A 119 18.59 -20.07 -3.47
C TYR A 119 18.94 -18.69 -2.94
N SER A 120 18.42 -18.34 -1.76
CA SER A 120 18.61 -17.04 -1.13
C SER A 120 20.10 -16.75 -0.88
N GLU A 121 20.85 -17.71 -0.34
CA GLU A 121 22.31 -17.59 -0.15
C GLU A 121 23.04 -17.42 -1.48
N ARG A 122 22.68 -18.21 -2.52
CA ARG A 122 23.27 -18.08 -3.86
C ARG A 122 22.99 -16.72 -4.50
N GLN A 123 21.90 -16.05 -4.12
CA GLN A 123 21.55 -14.70 -4.57
C GLN A 123 22.16 -13.61 -3.67
N GLY A 124 22.92 -13.98 -2.63
CA GLY A 124 23.65 -13.04 -1.78
C GLY A 124 22.94 -12.63 -0.49
N MET A 125 21.83 -13.29 -0.12
CA MET A 125 21.25 -13.12 1.21
C MET A 125 22.15 -13.76 2.27
N GLU A 126 22.51 -13.02 3.30
CA GLU A 126 23.22 -13.54 4.47
C GLU A 126 22.21 -14.05 5.49
N ILE A 127 22.19 -15.38 5.71
CA ILE A 127 21.26 -16.03 6.62
C ILE A 127 22.02 -16.44 7.89
N ASP A 128 21.48 -16.05 9.05
CA ASP A 128 22.01 -16.48 10.33
C ASP A 128 21.60 -17.93 10.61
N ALA A 129 22.57 -18.81 10.79
CA ALA A 129 22.33 -20.25 10.99
C ALA A 129 21.58 -20.60 12.28
N SER A 130 21.48 -19.67 13.25
CA SER A 130 20.74 -19.90 14.50
C SER A 130 19.26 -19.51 14.40
N THR A 131 18.93 -18.50 13.59
CA THR A 131 17.56 -18.02 13.41
C THR A 131 16.92 -18.49 12.12
N GLY A 132 17.70 -18.87 11.11
CA GLY A 132 17.23 -19.13 9.75
C GLY A 132 16.77 -17.86 9.02
N LYS A 133 17.11 -16.67 9.52
CA LYS A 133 16.70 -15.37 8.98
C LYS A 133 17.90 -14.46 8.73
N ASP A 134 17.72 -13.43 7.92
CA ASP A 134 18.72 -12.35 7.81
C ASP A 134 18.75 -11.47 9.08
N GLN A 135 19.72 -10.55 9.14
CA GLN A 135 19.87 -9.62 10.27
C GLN A 135 18.65 -8.70 10.50
N PHE A 136 17.73 -8.62 9.54
CA PHE A 136 16.51 -7.80 9.56
C PHE A 136 15.25 -8.67 9.59
N GLN A 137 15.35 -9.90 10.12
CA GLN A 137 14.23 -10.82 10.35
C GLN A 137 13.54 -11.34 9.08
N THR A 138 14.22 -11.28 7.93
CA THR A 138 13.70 -11.81 6.67
C THR A 138 14.00 -13.30 6.55
N GLU A 139 12.97 -14.11 6.37
CA GLU A 139 13.11 -15.53 6.06
C GLU A 139 13.55 -15.73 4.59
N PRO A 140 14.12 -16.90 4.24
CA PRO A 140 14.57 -17.17 2.88
C PRO A 140 13.44 -16.97 1.86
N VAL A 141 13.77 -16.35 0.73
CA VAL A 141 12.79 -16.13 -0.32
C VAL A 141 12.61 -17.39 -1.17
N PRO A 142 11.45 -17.57 -1.82
CA PRO A 142 11.24 -18.67 -2.75
C PRO A 142 12.12 -18.57 -4.00
N GLU A 143 12.32 -19.69 -4.69
CA GLU A 143 13.10 -19.70 -5.93
C GLU A 143 12.51 -18.76 -6.99
N GLY A 144 13.38 -17.98 -7.64
CA GLY A 144 13.01 -17.02 -8.67
C GLY A 144 12.56 -15.64 -8.15
N GLN A 145 12.33 -15.50 -6.84
CA GLN A 145 11.96 -14.22 -6.22
C GLN A 145 13.18 -13.35 -5.93
N SER A 146 12.98 -12.03 -5.79
CA SER A 146 14.07 -11.12 -5.42
C SER A 146 14.45 -11.29 -3.95
N VAL A 147 15.76 -11.34 -3.69
CA VAL A 147 16.29 -11.16 -2.34
C VAL A 147 16.26 -9.69 -1.93
N PRO A 148 16.15 -9.38 -0.62
CA PRO A 148 16.22 -8.02 -0.15
C PRO A 148 17.60 -7.41 -0.40
N ALA A 149 17.59 -6.12 -0.72
CA ALA A 149 18.78 -5.29 -0.84
C ALA A 149 18.87 -4.31 0.32
N GLU A 150 20.09 -3.84 0.59
CA GLU A 150 20.37 -2.84 1.60
C GLU A 150 20.09 -1.43 1.05
N PRO A 151 19.07 -0.70 1.55
CA PRO A 151 18.66 0.57 0.93
C PRO A 151 19.75 1.64 0.99
N GLN A 152 20.61 1.60 2.01
CA GLN A 152 21.76 2.50 2.16
C GLN A 152 22.85 2.30 1.10
N ASP A 153 22.91 1.14 0.47
CA ASP A 153 23.91 0.79 -0.55
C ASP A 153 23.36 0.96 -1.99
N ALA A 154 22.09 1.34 -2.12
CA ALA A 154 21.44 1.54 -3.41
C ALA A 154 22.09 2.69 -4.19
N VAL A 155 22.53 2.41 -5.42
CA VAL A 155 23.02 3.40 -6.37
C VAL A 155 21.91 3.69 -7.37
N VAL A 156 21.23 4.82 -7.20
CA VAL A 156 20.21 5.27 -8.14
C VAL A 156 20.87 6.01 -9.31
N THR A 157 20.60 5.57 -10.54
CA THR A 157 21.12 6.21 -11.77
C THR A 157 20.02 7.01 -12.47
N ASP A 158 20.38 7.81 -13.49
CA ASP A 158 19.38 8.53 -14.31
C ASP A 158 18.75 7.63 -15.41
N GLN A 159 19.02 6.32 -15.40
CA GLN A 159 18.48 5.39 -16.38
C GLN A 159 16.99 5.14 -16.11
N GLU A 160 16.14 5.64 -17.01
CA GLU A 160 14.69 5.41 -16.96
C GLU A 160 14.32 3.99 -17.35
N MET A 161 13.45 3.38 -16.54
CA MET A 161 12.84 2.08 -16.74
C MET A 161 11.34 2.15 -16.43
N THR A 162 10.60 1.09 -16.71
CA THR A 162 9.15 1.08 -16.53
C THR A 162 8.68 -0.16 -15.78
N CYS A 163 7.67 0.03 -14.95
CA CYS A 163 6.94 -0.99 -14.21
C CYS A 163 5.45 -0.57 -14.17
N THR A 164 4.57 -1.38 -13.59
CA THR A 164 3.19 -0.96 -13.29
C THR A 164 3.01 -0.77 -11.79
N LEU A 165 2.19 0.20 -11.40
CA LEU A 165 1.80 0.46 -10.02
C LEU A 165 0.28 0.53 -9.91
N SER A 166 -0.30 -0.10 -8.88
CA SER A 166 -1.69 0.14 -8.45
C SER A 166 -1.79 0.25 -6.94
N VAL A 167 -2.76 1.01 -6.44
CA VAL A 167 -3.13 1.07 -5.01
C VAL A 167 -4.63 0.86 -4.88
N ARG A 168 -5.05 -0.17 -4.14
CA ARG A 168 -6.47 -0.54 -4.00
C ARG A 168 -6.85 -0.89 -2.56
N CYS A 169 -8.10 -0.67 -2.21
CA CYS A 169 -8.69 -0.92 -0.89
C CYS A 169 -9.94 -1.81 -0.96
N ASP A 170 -9.95 -2.76 -1.90
CA ASP A 170 -11.12 -3.62 -2.18
C ASP A 170 -11.66 -4.36 -0.95
N ALA A 171 -10.78 -4.78 -0.03
CA ALA A 171 -11.17 -5.46 1.20
C ALA A 171 -12.08 -4.60 2.09
N ILE A 172 -11.91 -3.27 2.10
CA ILE A 172 -12.74 -2.37 2.90
C ILE A 172 -14.19 -2.38 2.37
N LEU A 173 -14.40 -2.50 1.05
CA LEU A 173 -15.75 -2.54 0.47
C LEU A 173 -16.58 -3.71 1.00
N GLN A 174 -15.93 -4.82 1.36
CA GLN A 174 -16.57 -5.99 1.96
C GLN A 174 -16.72 -5.89 3.49
N ASN A 175 -16.08 -4.90 4.10
CA ASN A 175 -15.99 -4.72 5.55
C ASN A 175 -16.31 -3.27 5.96
N MET A 176 -17.19 -2.58 5.21
CA MET A 176 -17.51 -1.17 5.42
C MET A 176 -18.03 -0.87 6.83
N ASP A 177 -18.69 -1.84 7.48
CA ASP A 177 -19.18 -1.71 8.85
C ASP A 177 -18.06 -1.64 9.91
N TRP A 178 -16.84 -2.04 9.56
CA TRP A 178 -15.68 -1.98 10.45
C TRP A 178 -14.94 -0.65 10.36
N LEU A 179 -15.14 0.10 9.28
CA LEU A 179 -14.50 1.37 9.01
C LEU A 179 -15.11 2.48 9.88
N ASP A 180 -14.28 3.43 10.31
CA ASP A 180 -14.77 4.67 10.92
C ASP A 180 -15.76 5.39 9.97
N PRO A 181 -16.99 5.69 10.41
CA PRO A 181 -17.96 6.43 9.58
C PRO A 181 -17.43 7.74 8.98
N GLU A 182 -16.48 8.41 9.63
CA GLU A 182 -15.86 9.64 9.13
C GLU A 182 -14.94 9.39 7.91
N LYS A 183 -14.53 8.15 7.69
CA LYS A 183 -13.61 7.73 6.61
C LYS A 183 -14.31 7.11 5.41
N VAL A 184 -15.64 6.90 5.47
CA VAL A 184 -16.42 6.29 4.37
C VAL A 184 -16.22 7.02 3.04
N GLU A 185 -16.15 8.36 3.07
CA GLU A 185 -15.94 9.17 1.85
C GLU A 185 -14.54 9.02 1.24
N LEU A 186 -13.58 8.45 1.97
CA LEU A 186 -12.22 8.18 1.49
C LEU A 186 -12.14 6.91 0.63
N VAL A 187 -13.14 6.04 0.70
CA VAL A 187 -13.17 4.75 -0.02
C VAL A 187 -13.82 4.93 -1.39
N PRO A 188 -13.08 4.78 -2.49
CA PRO A 188 -13.67 4.79 -3.83
C PRO A 188 -14.65 3.62 -3.98
N GLY A 189 -15.78 3.83 -4.68
CA GLY A 189 -16.82 2.80 -4.82
C GLY A 189 -16.37 1.53 -5.59
N ASP A 190 -15.25 1.60 -6.31
CA ASP A 190 -14.60 0.48 -6.98
C ASP A 190 -13.28 0.05 -6.31
N GLY A 191 -12.96 0.64 -5.15
CA GLY A 191 -11.76 0.34 -4.36
C GLY A 191 -10.46 0.92 -4.92
N VAL A 192 -10.49 1.61 -6.08
CA VAL A 192 -9.30 2.06 -6.79
C VAL A 192 -8.85 3.45 -6.31
N ILE A 193 -7.78 3.49 -5.51
CA ILE A 193 -7.15 4.75 -5.07
C ILE A 193 -6.17 5.26 -6.13
N PHE A 194 -5.41 4.34 -6.72
CA PHE A 194 -4.51 4.61 -7.83
C PHE A 194 -4.67 3.48 -8.86
N PRO A 195 -5.19 3.77 -10.07
CA PRO A 195 -5.44 2.74 -11.07
C PRO A 195 -4.13 2.10 -11.50
N GLU A 196 -4.20 0.83 -11.92
CA GLU A 196 -3.04 0.19 -12.53
C GLU A 196 -2.63 0.97 -13.77
N GLN A 197 -1.41 1.47 -13.74
CA GLN A 197 -0.84 2.18 -14.89
C GLN A 197 0.68 1.98 -14.93
N THR A 198 1.22 2.10 -16.14
CA THR A 198 2.67 2.13 -16.35
C THR A 198 3.24 3.42 -15.76
N VAL A 199 4.29 3.27 -14.96
CA VAL A 199 5.01 4.36 -14.31
C VAL A 199 6.51 4.22 -14.57
N THR A 200 7.18 5.37 -14.66
CA THR A 200 8.64 5.42 -14.80
C THR A 200 9.28 5.25 -13.43
N PHE A 201 10.37 4.49 -13.39
CA PHE A 201 11.28 4.43 -12.27
C PHE A 201 12.73 4.49 -12.75
N TYR A 202 13.65 4.76 -11.84
CA TYR A 202 15.06 4.88 -12.14
C TYR A 202 15.81 3.65 -11.65
N GLU A 203 16.83 3.21 -12.40
CA GLU A 203 17.64 2.05 -12.00
C GLU A 203 18.20 2.22 -10.59
N GLY A 204 18.07 1.16 -9.77
CA GLY A 204 18.45 1.17 -8.36
C GLY A 204 17.33 1.63 -7.40
N GLU A 205 16.20 2.13 -7.90
CA GLU A 205 15.08 2.49 -7.03
C GLU A 205 14.40 1.27 -6.39
N SER A 206 13.90 1.47 -5.17
CA SER A 206 13.08 0.50 -4.47
C SER A 206 11.58 0.72 -4.70
N VAL A 207 10.77 -0.27 -4.31
CA VAL A 207 9.30 -0.14 -4.30
C VAL A 207 8.87 1.06 -3.45
N PHE A 208 9.54 1.32 -2.32
CA PHE A 208 9.28 2.49 -1.48
C PHE A 208 9.50 3.82 -2.24
N ASN A 209 10.63 3.95 -2.95
CA ASN A 209 10.94 5.18 -3.71
C ASN A 209 9.87 5.45 -4.78
N LEU A 210 9.45 4.40 -5.48
CA LEU A 210 8.39 4.47 -6.48
C LEU A 210 7.04 4.91 -5.87
N LEU A 211 6.61 4.25 -4.78
CA LEU A 211 5.36 4.60 -4.10
C LEU A 211 5.39 6.06 -3.63
N LEU A 212 6.45 6.46 -2.91
CA LEU A 212 6.59 7.81 -2.37
C LEU A 212 6.49 8.86 -3.48
N ARG A 213 7.18 8.65 -4.61
CA ARG A 213 7.14 9.57 -5.75
C ARG A 213 5.73 9.63 -6.35
N GLU A 214 5.14 8.49 -6.70
CA GLU A 214 3.87 8.48 -7.42
C GLU A 214 2.71 8.96 -6.54
N MET A 215 2.67 8.63 -5.24
CA MET A 215 1.64 9.16 -4.34
C MET A 215 1.76 10.68 -4.19
N LYS A 216 2.98 11.19 -3.98
CA LYS A 216 3.23 12.64 -3.92
C LYS A 216 2.84 13.37 -5.21
N LYS A 217 3.19 12.81 -6.36
CA LYS A 217 2.87 13.36 -7.70
C LYS A 217 1.36 13.44 -7.94
N ASN A 218 0.62 12.44 -7.48
CA ASN A 218 -0.84 12.36 -7.63
C ASN A 218 -1.60 12.99 -6.46
N LYS A 219 -0.90 13.63 -5.51
CA LYS A 219 -1.47 14.27 -4.31
C LYS A 219 -2.28 13.30 -3.43
N ILE A 220 -1.89 12.03 -3.46
CA ILE A 220 -2.43 11.00 -2.57
C ILE A 220 -1.61 11.05 -1.28
N HIS A 221 -2.29 11.15 -0.15
CA HIS A 221 -1.63 11.16 1.15
C HIS A 221 -0.91 9.83 1.39
N LEU A 222 0.31 9.89 1.93
CA LEU A 222 1.13 8.74 2.29
C LEU A 222 1.81 9.03 3.62
N GLU A 223 1.59 8.15 4.59
CA GLU A 223 2.21 8.20 5.91
C GLU A 223 3.01 6.91 6.16
N TYR A 224 4.21 7.07 6.71
CA TYR A 224 5.15 5.98 6.91
C TYR A 224 6.14 6.30 8.04
N THR A 225 6.63 5.24 8.68
CA THR A 225 7.70 5.31 9.68
C THR A 225 8.84 4.38 9.29
N ASN A 226 10.08 4.84 9.44
CA ASN A 226 11.24 3.97 9.25
C ASN A 226 11.35 3.00 10.43
N THR A 227 11.47 1.71 10.12
CA THR A 227 11.57 0.62 11.10
C THR A 227 12.98 0.03 11.07
N PRO A 228 13.87 0.44 12.00
CA PRO A 228 15.29 0.05 11.94
C PRO A 228 15.50 -1.47 12.00
N ILE A 229 14.64 -2.19 12.73
CA ILE A 229 14.71 -3.65 12.85
C ILE A 229 14.47 -4.37 11.52
N TYR A 230 13.75 -3.76 10.57
CA TYR A 230 13.46 -4.32 9.25
C TYR A 230 14.22 -3.61 8.11
N ASN A 231 15.07 -2.64 8.45
CA ASN A 231 15.76 -1.76 7.50
C ASN A 231 14.85 -1.24 6.37
N SER A 232 13.62 -0.84 6.71
CA SER A 232 12.63 -0.41 5.73
C SER A 232 11.64 0.60 6.30
N ALA A 233 11.05 1.41 5.41
CA ALA A 233 9.83 2.12 5.71
C ALA A 233 8.67 1.14 5.87
N TYR A 234 7.90 1.34 6.95
CA TYR A 234 6.59 0.75 7.18
C TYR A 234 5.52 1.75 6.76
N ILE A 235 4.59 1.33 5.91
CA ILE A 235 3.53 2.20 5.38
C ILE A 235 2.33 2.14 6.33
N GLU A 236 2.12 3.22 7.06
CA GLU A 236 1.06 3.34 8.06
C GLU A 236 -0.27 3.69 7.40
N GLY A 237 -0.26 4.49 6.33
CA GLY A 237 -1.48 4.88 5.63
C GLY A 237 -1.28 5.38 4.20
N ILE A 238 -2.27 5.12 3.36
CA ILE A 238 -2.39 5.64 1.99
C ILE A 238 -3.79 6.20 1.82
N ASN A 239 -3.93 7.39 1.25
CA ASN A 239 -5.22 8.08 1.06
C ASN A 239 -5.99 8.34 2.38
N ASN A 240 -5.27 8.53 3.49
CA ASN A 240 -5.82 8.65 4.85
C ASN A 240 -6.59 7.41 5.34
N LEU A 241 -6.40 6.27 4.68
CA LEU A 241 -6.79 4.95 5.17
C LEU A 241 -5.54 4.32 5.78
N TYR A 242 -5.61 3.99 7.06
CA TYR A 242 -4.50 3.62 7.91
C TYR A 242 -4.58 2.16 8.32
N GLU A 243 -3.45 1.60 8.78
CA GLU A 243 -3.49 0.41 9.62
C GLU A 243 -4.52 0.58 10.74
N TYR A 244 -5.19 -0.52 11.07
CA TYR A 244 -6.23 -0.60 12.11
C TYR A 244 -7.57 0.08 11.83
N ASP A 245 -7.74 0.80 10.71
CA ASP A 245 -9.01 1.44 10.36
C ASP A 245 -10.18 0.46 10.17
N CYS A 246 -9.90 -0.82 9.91
CA CYS A 246 -10.90 -1.89 9.82
C CYS A 246 -10.64 -2.99 10.86
N GLY A 247 -10.00 -2.68 11.99
CA GLY A 247 -9.69 -3.64 13.06
C GLY A 247 -8.21 -3.99 13.16
N GLU A 248 -7.81 -4.67 14.22
CA GLU A 248 -6.38 -4.79 14.60
C GLU A 248 -5.49 -5.60 13.66
N LEU A 249 -6.12 -6.28 12.70
CA LEU A 249 -5.48 -7.07 11.65
C LEU A 249 -5.42 -6.32 10.31
N SER A 250 -5.95 -5.10 10.25
CA SER A 250 -6.06 -4.34 9.00
C SER A 250 -4.84 -3.47 8.72
N GLY A 251 -4.47 -3.32 7.45
CA GLY A 251 -3.31 -2.53 7.05
C GLY A 251 -2.92 -2.66 5.58
N TRP A 252 -1.80 -2.04 5.21
CA TRP A 252 -1.29 -2.02 3.84
C TRP A 252 -0.27 -3.12 3.59
N MET A 253 -0.50 -3.90 2.54
CA MET A 253 0.44 -4.89 2.03
C MET A 253 0.88 -4.53 0.62
N TYR A 254 2.10 -4.90 0.26
CA TYR A 254 2.57 -4.79 -1.12
C TYR A 254 2.87 -6.18 -1.68
N LYS A 255 2.63 -6.33 -2.98
CA LYS A 255 3.04 -7.51 -3.75
C LYS A 255 3.70 -7.09 -5.05
N VAL A 256 4.65 -7.89 -5.50
CA VAL A 256 5.33 -7.70 -6.78
C VAL A 256 5.19 -8.97 -7.60
N ASN A 257 4.69 -8.84 -8.82
CA ASN A 257 4.44 -9.97 -9.73
C ASN A 257 3.56 -11.07 -9.09
N GLY A 258 2.58 -10.67 -8.27
CA GLY A 258 1.66 -11.58 -7.57
C GLY A 258 2.23 -12.23 -6.31
N TRP A 259 3.49 -11.97 -5.96
CA TRP A 259 4.13 -12.47 -4.73
C TRP A 259 4.17 -11.38 -3.66
N PHE A 260 3.81 -11.72 -2.43
CA PHE A 260 3.96 -10.86 -1.25
C PHE A 260 5.35 -11.07 -0.62
N PRO A 261 6.28 -10.11 -0.70
CA PRO A 261 7.57 -10.27 -0.06
C PRO A 261 7.43 -10.23 1.46
N ASN A 262 8.21 -11.07 2.14
CA ASN A 262 8.29 -11.16 3.60
C ASN A 262 9.30 -10.16 4.20
N TYR A 263 9.60 -9.08 3.48
CA TYR A 263 10.49 -8.00 3.90
C TYR A 263 9.97 -6.66 3.41
N GLY A 264 10.46 -5.57 4.01
CA GLY A 264 9.91 -4.24 3.75
C GLY A 264 10.22 -3.67 2.36
N CYS A 265 9.30 -2.85 1.85
CA CYS A 265 9.32 -2.29 0.49
C CYS A 265 10.53 -1.42 0.14
N SER A 266 11.28 -0.91 1.13
CA SER A 266 12.54 -0.20 0.87
C SER A 266 13.65 -1.13 0.38
N ARG A 267 13.57 -2.42 0.71
CA ARG A 267 14.59 -3.43 0.40
C ARG A 267 14.29 -4.18 -0.90
N TYR A 268 13.13 -3.98 -1.53
CA TYR A 268 12.85 -4.54 -2.85
C TYR A 268 13.38 -3.59 -3.92
N THR A 269 14.44 -3.97 -4.64
CA THR A 269 14.93 -3.22 -5.82
C THR A 269 14.08 -3.54 -7.06
N LEU A 270 13.53 -2.51 -7.70
CA LEU A 270 12.67 -2.65 -8.87
C LEU A 270 13.42 -3.16 -10.10
N LYS A 271 12.73 -3.99 -10.89
CA LYS A 271 13.18 -4.49 -12.18
C LYS A 271 12.24 -4.02 -13.29
N PRO A 272 12.74 -3.83 -14.53
CA PRO A 272 11.88 -3.53 -15.67
C PRO A 272 10.76 -4.55 -15.82
N GLY A 273 9.54 -4.06 -15.98
CA GLY A 273 8.34 -4.89 -16.16
C GLY A 273 7.73 -5.44 -14.88
N ASP A 274 8.27 -5.10 -13.69
CA ASP A 274 7.63 -5.49 -12.43
C ASP A 274 6.19 -4.95 -12.36
N ARG A 275 5.29 -5.77 -11.80
CA ARG A 275 3.93 -5.38 -11.45
C ARG A 275 3.82 -5.18 -9.95
N VAL A 276 3.81 -3.94 -9.51
CA VAL A 276 3.74 -3.54 -8.09
C VAL A 276 2.30 -3.21 -7.73
N GLU A 277 1.81 -3.82 -6.65
CA GLU A 277 0.46 -3.59 -6.16
C GLU A 277 0.49 -3.34 -4.66
N TRP A 278 -0.20 -2.30 -4.22
CA TRP A 278 -0.52 -2.04 -2.82
C TRP A 278 -1.98 -2.36 -2.59
N VAL A 279 -2.25 -3.21 -1.60
CA VAL A 279 -3.59 -3.68 -1.25
C VAL A 279 -3.83 -3.47 0.23
N TYR A 280 -5.02 -2.98 0.57
CA TYR A 280 -5.48 -2.95 1.95
C TYR A 280 -6.06 -4.32 2.32
N THR A 281 -5.64 -4.86 3.47
CA THR A 281 -6.22 -6.05 4.08
C THR A 281 -7.00 -5.67 5.34
N CYS A 282 -8.04 -6.42 5.65
CA CYS A 282 -8.82 -6.34 6.88
C CYS A 282 -8.52 -7.50 7.85
N ASP A 283 -7.73 -8.51 7.44
CA ASP A 283 -7.55 -9.79 8.17
C ASP A 283 -6.12 -10.37 8.09
N LEU A 284 -5.10 -9.52 8.20
CA LEU A 284 -3.69 -9.89 8.19
C LEU A 284 -3.24 -10.57 6.88
N GLY A 285 -3.89 -10.23 5.78
CA GLY A 285 -3.55 -10.67 4.44
C GLY A 285 -4.28 -11.92 3.98
N VAL A 286 -5.21 -12.47 4.75
CA VAL A 286 -5.98 -13.66 4.34
C VAL A 286 -6.89 -13.32 3.15
N ASP A 287 -7.61 -12.21 3.24
CA ASP A 287 -8.53 -11.65 2.24
C ASP A 287 -7.88 -11.31 0.89
N VAL A 288 -6.57 -11.01 0.91
CA VAL A 288 -5.80 -10.63 -0.28
C VAL A 288 -4.80 -11.69 -0.72
N GLY A 289 -4.75 -12.85 -0.05
CA GLY A 289 -3.86 -13.97 -0.38
C GLY A 289 -2.40 -13.78 0.05
N GLY A 290 -2.14 -12.87 0.99
CA GLY A 290 -0.84 -12.53 1.56
C GLY A 290 -0.52 -13.13 2.94
N TYR A 291 -1.41 -13.92 3.54
CA TYR A 291 -1.29 -14.44 4.91
C TYR A 291 0.12 -14.96 5.29
N TYR A 292 0.77 -15.74 4.43
CA TYR A 292 2.10 -16.29 4.71
C TYR A 292 3.20 -15.23 4.85
N ALA A 293 3.11 -14.11 4.13
CA ALA A 293 4.06 -13.02 4.27
C ALA A 293 3.85 -12.26 5.60
N SER A 294 2.62 -12.21 6.10
CA SER A 294 2.26 -11.53 7.35
C SER A 294 2.49 -12.38 8.59
N ALA A 295 2.29 -13.69 8.48
CA ALA A 295 2.24 -14.59 9.62
C ALA A 295 3.60 -15.16 10.04
N GLY A 296 4.67 -14.92 9.25
CA GLY A 296 6.08 -15.34 9.46
C GLY A 296 6.23 -16.63 10.25
N GLU A 297 6.45 -17.77 9.58
CA GLU A 297 6.34 -19.14 10.14
C GLU A 297 6.67 -19.26 11.65
N TRP A 298 5.67 -19.06 12.53
CA TRP A 298 5.80 -19.32 13.98
C TRP A 298 5.63 -20.80 14.35
N GLN A 299 5.67 -21.70 13.36
CA GLN A 299 5.47 -23.13 13.56
C GLN A 299 6.57 -23.93 12.88
N ARG A 300 7.72 -24.04 13.54
CA ARG A 300 8.54 -25.26 13.53
C ARG A 300 9.07 -25.56 14.93
#